data_AF-A0A2G9RLV9-F1
#
_entry.id   AF-A0A2G9RLV9-F1
#
_cell.length_a   1.000
_cell.length_b   1.000
_cell.length_c   1.000
_cell.angle_alpha   90.00
_cell.angle_beta   90.00
_cell.angle_gamma   90.00
#
_symmetry.space_group_name_H-M   'P 1'
#
loop_
_entity.id
_entity.type
_entity.pdbx_description
1 polymer ?
#
loop_
_entity_poly.entity_id
_entity_poly.type
_entity_poly.pdbx_seq_one_letter_code
_entity_poly.pdbx_strand_id
1 'polypeptide(L)'
;MVCLPQAVQLLMCDLLLVTRTNIWQQQQQKSAGQQPSPIHPACPQELRGFQLDLSSLRRLAQSFRPAMRRVFLHEATARLMAGASPTRTHQLLDRSLRRRVPLSSKEAGTREAAPTTREHAEALLLACRYLPPSFLSAPGQRVGMLAEAARTLEKLGDKRTLQDCQQFILTLGSSTAVTSS
;
A
#
# COMPACT_ATOMS: atom_id res chain seq x y z
N MET A 1 -20.95 18.54 -8.35
CA MET A 1 -20.62 18.16 -9.74
C MET A 1 -19.37 17.31 -9.71
N VAL A 2 -19.45 16.03 -10.09
CA VAL A 2 -18.25 15.19 -10.29
C VAL A 2 -17.60 15.64 -11.59
N CYS A 3 -16.35 16.09 -11.54
CA CYS A 3 -15.57 16.38 -12.75
C CYS A 3 -15.20 15.05 -13.42
N LEU A 4 -16.10 14.49 -14.24
CA LEU A 4 -15.93 13.21 -14.93
C LEU A 4 -14.55 13.07 -15.61
N PRO A 5 -13.98 14.10 -16.28
CA PRO A 5 -12.64 14.00 -16.85
C PRO A 5 -11.54 13.75 -15.81
N GLN A 6 -11.61 14.42 -14.66
CA GLN A 6 -10.62 14.26 -13.58
C GLN A 6 -10.77 12.90 -12.88
N ALA A 7 -12.00 12.39 -12.76
CA ALA A 7 -12.26 11.07 -12.22
C ALA A 7 -11.70 9.97 -13.15
N VAL A 8 -11.84 10.12 -14.47
CA VAL A 8 -11.25 9.22 -15.46
C VAL A 8 -9.72 9.31 -15.43
N GLN A 9 -9.15 10.51 -15.39
CA GLN A 9 -7.70 10.71 -15.25
C GLN A 9 -7.14 10.06 -13.98
N LEU A 10 -7.86 10.19 -12.85
CA LEU A 10 -7.50 9.52 -11.60
C LEU A 10 -7.47 8.02 -11.79
N LEU A 11 -8.54 7.43 -12.33
CA LEU A 11 -8.64 5.99 -12.59
C LEU A 11 -7.50 5.49 -13.49
N MET A 12 -7.16 6.23 -14.55
CA MET A 12 -6.08 5.86 -15.46
C MET A 12 -4.69 5.93 -14.79
N CYS A 13 -4.37 7.04 -14.12
CA CYS A 13 -3.12 7.16 -13.37
C CYS A 13 -3.00 6.04 -12.34
N ASP A 14 -4.12 5.74 -11.68
CA ASP A 14 -4.19 4.74 -10.66
C ASP A 14 -3.94 3.32 -11.18
N LEU A 15 -4.61 2.96 -12.27
CA LEU A 15 -4.43 1.66 -12.91
C LEU A 15 -2.98 1.45 -13.37
N LEU A 16 -2.34 2.48 -13.92
CA LEU A 16 -0.92 2.43 -14.32
C LEU A 16 -0.02 2.13 -13.12
N LEU A 17 -0.20 2.87 -12.02
CA LEU A 17 0.59 2.72 -10.80
C LEU A 17 0.36 1.35 -10.14
N VAL A 18 -0.89 0.89 -10.05
CA VAL A 18 -1.24 -0.45 -9.56
C VAL A 18 -0.60 -1.54 -10.42
N THR A 19 -0.66 -1.40 -11.75
CA THR A 19 -0.07 -2.38 -12.68
C THR A 19 1.43 -2.48 -12.52
N ARG A 20 2.14 -1.33 -12.47
CA ARG A 20 3.59 -1.32 -12.22
C ARG A 20 3.96 -1.89 -10.87
N THR A 21 3.15 -1.61 -9.84
CA THR A 21 3.31 -2.22 -8.52
C THR A 21 3.24 -3.73 -8.63
N ASN A 22 2.17 -4.26 -9.25
CA ASN A 22 1.98 -5.70 -9.40
C ASN A 22 3.13 -6.38 -10.16
N ILE A 23 3.61 -5.78 -11.25
CA ILE A 23 4.74 -6.30 -12.02
C ILE A 23 6.00 -6.37 -11.14
N TRP A 24 6.32 -5.28 -10.43
CA TRP A 24 7.46 -5.26 -9.50
C TRP A 24 7.31 -6.32 -8.41
N GLN A 25 6.14 -6.45 -7.78
CA GLN A 25 5.90 -7.45 -6.73
C GLN A 25 6.05 -8.89 -7.24
N GLN A 26 5.59 -9.18 -8.47
CA GLN A 26 5.75 -10.49 -9.09
C GLN A 26 7.23 -10.83 -9.36
N GLN A 27 8.04 -9.84 -9.73
CA GLN A 27 9.48 -10.02 -9.89
C GLN A 27 10.16 -10.33 -8.56
N GLN A 28 9.78 -9.62 -7.48
CA GLN A 28 10.28 -9.91 -6.13
C GLN A 28 9.99 -11.36 -5.71
N GLN A 29 8.78 -11.84 -5.98
CA GLN A 29 8.38 -13.22 -5.65
C GLN A 29 9.17 -14.28 -6.43
N LYS A 30 9.50 -14.03 -7.70
CA LYS A 30 10.32 -14.93 -8.52
C LYS A 30 11.77 -14.98 -8.03
N SER A 31 12.30 -13.87 -7.53
CA SER A 31 13.65 -13.79 -6.96
C SER A 31 13.77 -14.41 -5.56
N ALA A 32 12.66 -14.52 -4.82
CA ALA A 32 12.64 -15.02 -3.44
C ALA A 32 12.73 -16.56 -3.29
N GLY A 33 12.89 -17.31 -4.38
CA GLY A 33 12.76 -18.77 -4.43
C GLY A 33 13.79 -19.59 -3.64
N GLN A 34 14.71 -19.00 -2.87
CA GLN A 34 15.76 -19.77 -2.16
C GLN A 34 16.05 -19.37 -0.70
N GLN A 35 15.70 -18.17 -0.22
CA GLN A 35 15.82 -17.73 1.18
C GLN A 35 15.03 -16.43 1.39
N PRO A 36 14.72 -16.01 2.65
CA PRO A 36 14.19 -14.68 2.94
C PRO A 36 15.20 -13.62 2.49
N SER A 37 15.09 -13.23 1.22
CA SER A 37 16.00 -12.33 0.54
C SER A 37 15.63 -10.89 0.88
N PRO A 38 16.62 -10.00 0.97
CA PRO A 38 16.35 -8.58 1.16
C PRO A 38 15.50 -8.06 0.00
N ILE A 39 14.54 -7.19 0.31
CA ILE A 39 13.67 -6.56 -0.69
C ILE A 39 14.56 -5.84 -1.70
N HIS A 40 14.49 -6.24 -2.97
CA HIS A 40 15.33 -5.66 -4.00
C HIS A 40 14.67 -4.39 -4.56
N PRO A 41 15.43 -3.30 -4.74
CA PRO A 41 14.90 -2.14 -5.43
C PRO A 41 14.52 -2.51 -6.88
N ALA A 42 13.50 -1.85 -7.41
CA ALA A 42 13.12 -1.97 -8.81
C ALA A 42 14.26 -1.49 -9.72
N CYS A 43 14.32 -2.01 -10.96
CA CYS A 43 15.34 -1.53 -11.88
C CYS A 43 15.11 -0.04 -12.24
N PRO A 44 16.16 0.69 -12.66
CA PRO A 44 16.05 2.14 -12.89
C PRO A 44 14.96 2.53 -13.91
N GLN A 45 14.73 1.71 -14.93
CA GLN A 45 13.72 1.96 -15.96
C GLN A 45 12.30 1.83 -15.40
N GLU A 46 12.03 0.80 -14.60
CA GLU A 46 10.73 0.59 -13.96
C GLU A 46 10.42 1.70 -12.96
N LEU A 47 11.40 2.05 -12.12
CA LEU A 47 11.27 3.13 -11.15
C LEU A 47 11.03 4.48 -11.84
N ARG A 48 11.75 4.77 -12.92
CA ARG A 48 11.53 6.00 -13.70
C ARG A 48 10.11 6.08 -14.24
N GLY A 49 9.62 5.00 -14.86
CA GLY A 49 8.25 4.97 -15.37
C GLY A 49 7.20 5.13 -14.27
N PHE A 50 7.42 4.49 -13.11
CA PHE A 50 6.55 4.67 -11.95
C PHE A 50 6.53 6.12 -11.46
N GLN A 51 7.69 6.77 -11.38
CA GLN A 51 7.80 8.18 -10.95
C GLN A 51 7.13 9.14 -11.93
N LEU A 52 7.16 8.85 -13.24
CA LEU A 52 6.45 9.64 -14.24
C LEU A 52 4.94 9.57 -14.03
N ASP A 53 4.38 8.37 -13.85
CA ASP A 53 2.95 8.18 -13.58
C ASP A 53 2.54 8.85 -12.25
N LEU A 54 3.38 8.72 -11.21
CA LEU A 54 3.16 9.38 -9.92
C LEU A 54 3.21 10.91 -10.05
N SER A 55 4.06 11.45 -10.92
CA SER A 55 4.10 12.89 -11.19
C SER A 55 2.79 13.39 -11.79
N SER A 56 2.18 12.60 -12.70
CA SER A 56 0.88 12.90 -13.30
C SER A 56 -0.22 12.88 -12.27
N LEU A 57 -0.23 11.89 -11.37
CA LEU A 57 -1.17 11.81 -10.26
C LEU A 57 -1.02 13.01 -9.31
N ARG A 58 0.22 13.42 -8.98
CA ARG A 58 0.48 14.60 -8.14
C ARG A 58 -0.03 15.89 -8.79
N ARG A 59 0.17 16.07 -10.10
CA ARG A 59 -0.40 17.22 -10.83
C ARG A 59 -1.92 17.22 -10.79
N LEU A 60 -2.56 16.08 -11.04
CA LEU A 60 -4.01 15.95 -10.94
C LEU A 60 -4.53 16.33 -9.54
N ALA A 61 -3.80 15.91 -8.49
CA ALA A 61 -4.19 16.17 -7.11
C ALA A 61 -4.15 17.66 -6.71
N GLN A 62 -3.45 18.52 -7.47
CA GLN A 62 -3.47 19.97 -7.27
C GLN A 62 -4.85 20.57 -7.57
N SER A 63 -5.56 20.05 -8.59
CA SER A 63 -6.88 20.52 -9.00
C SER A 63 -8.03 19.59 -8.60
N PHE A 64 -7.73 18.35 -8.20
CA PHE A 64 -8.73 17.33 -7.85
C PHE A 64 -8.35 16.66 -6.53
N ARG A 65 -8.80 17.25 -5.41
CA ARG A 65 -8.47 16.79 -4.04
C ARG A 65 -8.65 15.29 -3.79
N PRO A 66 -9.66 14.57 -4.33
CA PRO A 66 -9.78 13.13 -4.13
C PRO A 66 -8.54 12.33 -4.54
N ALA A 67 -7.75 12.80 -5.51
CA ALA A 67 -6.53 12.13 -5.96
C ALA A 67 -5.41 12.12 -4.89
N MET A 68 -5.41 13.05 -3.93
CA MET A 68 -4.36 13.14 -2.89
C MET A 68 -4.22 11.85 -2.07
N ARG A 69 -5.30 11.09 -1.90
CA ARG A 69 -5.28 9.83 -1.14
C ARG A 69 -4.43 8.77 -1.83
N ARG A 70 -4.60 8.62 -3.16
CA ARG A 70 -3.78 7.72 -3.98
C ARG A 70 -2.32 8.20 -4.04
N VAL A 71 -2.06 9.51 -3.98
CA VAL A 71 -0.68 10.03 -3.94
C VAL A 71 0.10 9.46 -2.76
N PHE A 72 -0.45 9.44 -1.54
CA PHE A 72 0.28 8.94 -0.36
C PHE A 72 0.65 7.46 -0.48
N LEU A 73 -0.31 6.63 -0.93
CA LEU A 73 -0.09 5.21 -1.13
C LEU A 73 0.97 4.94 -2.20
N HIS A 74 0.83 5.56 -3.37
CA HIS A 74 1.75 5.35 -4.48
C HIS A 74 3.11 5.98 -4.23
N GLU A 75 3.21 7.06 -3.46
CA GLU A 75 4.48 7.59 -3.00
C GLU A 75 5.19 6.63 -2.04
N ALA A 76 4.45 6.00 -1.11
CA ALA A 76 5.01 4.94 -0.28
C ALA A 76 5.55 3.79 -1.14
N THR A 77 4.80 3.35 -2.15
CA THR A 77 5.24 2.31 -3.09
C THR A 77 6.48 2.73 -3.87
N ALA A 78 6.56 3.96 -4.39
CA ALA A 78 7.75 4.46 -5.08
C ALA A 78 9.00 4.42 -4.19
N ARG A 79 8.84 4.74 -2.89
CA ARG A 79 9.93 4.66 -1.91
C ARG A 79 10.36 3.23 -1.65
N LEU A 80 9.41 2.29 -1.56
CA LEU A 80 9.72 0.86 -1.44
C LEU A 80 10.46 0.35 -2.67
N MET A 81 9.98 0.69 -3.87
CA MET A 81 10.64 0.36 -5.13
C MET A 81 12.05 0.96 -5.22
N ALA A 82 12.30 2.13 -4.64
CA ALA A 82 13.61 2.76 -4.62
C ALA A 82 14.55 2.24 -3.52
N GLY A 83 14.09 1.34 -2.64
CA GLY A 83 14.85 0.94 -1.45
C GLY A 83 15.13 2.10 -0.48
N ALA A 84 14.27 3.12 -0.47
CA ALA A 84 14.46 4.32 0.35
C ALA A 84 14.19 4.06 1.84
N SER A 85 14.62 5.01 2.70
CA SER A 85 14.47 4.91 4.16
C SER A 85 13.05 4.48 4.60
N PRO A 86 12.93 3.45 5.47
CA PRO A 86 11.66 2.86 5.89
C PRO A 86 10.84 3.81 6.78
N THR A 87 11.47 4.71 7.53
CA THR A 87 10.77 5.64 8.43
C THR A 87 9.77 6.52 7.69
N ARG A 88 10.22 7.14 6.59
CA ARG A 88 9.34 8.02 5.81
C ARG A 88 8.29 7.23 5.04
N THR A 89 8.61 6.00 4.63
CA THR A 89 7.64 5.10 3.99
C THR A 89 6.52 4.72 4.97
N HIS A 90 6.86 4.37 6.20
CA HIS A 90 5.90 4.10 7.27
C HIS A 90 4.97 5.29 7.51
N GLN A 91 5.51 6.52 7.61
CA GLN A 91 4.69 7.73 7.76
C GLN A 91 3.68 7.96 6.63
N LEU A 92 4.03 7.61 5.39
CA LEU A 92 3.13 7.73 4.24
C LEU A 92 2.03 6.67 4.30
N LEU A 93 2.38 5.42 4.63
CA LEU A 93 1.41 4.33 4.81
C LEU A 93 0.44 4.64 5.96
N ASP A 94 0.94 5.13 7.09
CA ASP A 94 0.12 5.60 8.20
C ASP A 94 -0.88 6.68 7.77
N ARG A 95 -0.46 7.60 6.90
CA ARG A 95 -1.37 8.63 6.36
C ARG A 95 -2.44 8.04 5.44
N SER A 96 -2.13 7.00 4.68
CA SER A 96 -3.10 6.28 3.86
C SER A 96 -4.11 5.49 4.72
N LEU A 97 -3.67 4.95 5.87
CA LEU A 97 -4.50 4.18 6.80
C LEU A 97 -5.39 5.06 7.68
N ARG A 98 -4.93 6.26 8.05
CA ARG A 98 -5.71 7.17 8.90
C ARG A 98 -6.99 7.61 8.17
N ARG A 99 -8.14 7.19 8.70
CA ARG A 99 -9.37 7.99 8.57
C ARG A 99 -9.05 9.36 9.14
N ARG A 100 -9.05 10.41 8.33
CA ARG A 100 -9.24 11.76 8.88
C ARG A 100 -10.66 11.77 9.46
N VAL A 101 -10.77 11.47 10.75
CA VAL A 101 -11.95 11.78 11.55
C VAL A 101 -12.05 13.31 11.53
N PRO A 102 -13.17 13.90 11.07
CA PRO A 102 -13.37 15.32 11.25
C PRO A 102 -13.38 15.58 12.77
N LEU A 103 -12.42 16.37 13.26
CA LEU A 103 -12.63 17.05 14.53
C LEU A 103 -13.94 17.82 14.39
N SER A 104 -14.83 17.63 15.35
CA SER A 104 -16.15 18.25 15.39
C SER A 104 -16.07 19.75 15.14
N SER A 105 -16.38 20.18 13.93
CA SER A 105 -16.77 21.54 13.60
C SER A 105 -17.94 21.44 12.64
N LYS A 106 -19.07 22.04 13.05
CA LYS A 106 -20.29 22.22 12.26
C LYS A 106 -19.96 23.04 11.00
N GLU A 107 -19.39 22.42 9.98
CA GLU A 107 -19.27 22.96 8.63
C GLU A 107 -19.32 21.78 7.66
N ALA A 108 -20.54 21.46 7.26
CA ALA A 108 -20.83 20.48 6.24
C ALA A 108 -20.38 21.01 4.88
N GLY A 109 -19.11 20.78 4.52
CA GLY A 109 -18.57 21.16 3.22
C GLY A 109 -17.30 20.39 2.91
N THR A 110 -17.41 19.35 2.08
CA THR A 110 -16.31 18.48 1.60
C THR A 110 -15.82 17.44 2.61
N ARG A 111 -16.69 16.46 2.90
CA ARG A 111 -16.29 15.20 3.53
C ARG A 111 -15.24 14.55 2.62
N GLU A 112 -13.95 14.62 2.97
CA GLU A 112 -12.94 13.83 2.27
C GLU A 112 -13.34 12.35 2.41
N ALA A 113 -13.75 11.73 1.31
CA ALA A 113 -14.29 10.37 1.31
C ALA A 113 -13.27 9.41 1.91
N ALA A 114 -13.55 8.81 3.08
CA ALA A 114 -12.69 7.86 3.81
C ALA A 114 -11.98 6.87 2.87
N PRO A 115 -10.76 6.37 3.23
CA PRO A 115 -10.05 5.44 2.36
C PRO A 115 -11.00 4.31 2.00
N THR A 116 -11.03 3.94 0.73
CA THR A 116 -11.83 2.79 0.33
C THR A 116 -11.31 1.58 1.11
N THR A 117 -12.20 0.63 1.41
CA THR A 117 -11.80 -0.61 2.07
C THR A 117 -10.65 -1.29 1.33
N ARG A 118 -10.61 -1.17 0.00
CA ARG A 118 -9.51 -1.68 -0.83
C ARG A 118 -8.18 -0.97 -0.57
N GLU A 119 -8.15 0.36 -0.60
CA GLU A 119 -6.94 1.17 -0.32
C GLU A 119 -6.35 0.85 1.06
N HIS A 120 -7.22 0.64 2.05
CA HIS A 120 -6.81 0.25 3.41
C HIS A 120 -6.08 -1.09 3.42
N ALA A 121 -6.65 -2.12 2.78
CA ALA A 121 -6.01 -3.43 2.67
C ALA A 121 -4.67 -3.35 1.91
N GLU A 122 -4.58 -2.56 0.84
CA GLU A 122 -3.34 -2.34 0.09
C GLU A 122 -2.24 -1.74 0.97
N ALA A 123 -2.55 -0.72 1.77
CA ALA A 123 -1.59 -0.09 2.67
C ALA A 123 -1.09 -1.05 3.76
N LEU A 124 -1.98 -1.86 4.36
CA LEU A 124 -1.61 -2.87 5.34
C LEU A 124 -0.67 -3.93 4.74
N LEU A 125 -0.98 -4.42 3.54
CA LEU A 125 -0.14 -5.42 2.85
C LEU A 125 1.24 -4.86 2.52
N LEU A 126 1.34 -3.63 2.03
CA LEU A 126 2.63 -2.98 1.75
C LEU A 126 3.46 -2.83 3.03
N ALA A 127 2.84 -2.38 4.13
CA ALA A 127 3.51 -2.23 5.42
C ALA A 127 4.06 -3.56 5.92
N CYS A 128 3.22 -4.60 5.96
CA CYS A 128 3.59 -5.92 6.49
C CYS A 128 4.64 -6.63 5.64
N ARG A 129 4.59 -6.46 4.31
CA ARG A 129 5.49 -7.15 3.37
C ARG A 129 6.85 -6.48 3.25
N TYR A 130 6.91 -5.15 3.28
CA TYR A 130 8.13 -4.44 2.89
C TYR A 130 8.79 -3.61 3.98
N LEU A 131 8.13 -3.35 5.11
CA LEU A 131 8.78 -2.65 6.21
C LEU A 131 9.57 -3.62 7.10
N PRO A 132 10.74 -3.19 7.63
CA PRO A 132 11.50 -3.99 8.58
C PRO A 132 10.64 -4.38 9.81
N PRO A 133 10.91 -5.55 10.43
CA PRO A 133 10.19 -5.99 11.64
C PRO A 133 10.14 -4.95 12.76
N SER A 134 11.19 -4.15 12.92
CA SER A 134 11.30 -3.10 13.94
C SER A 134 10.25 -1.98 13.83
N PHE A 135 9.62 -1.80 12.68
CA PHE A 135 8.54 -0.80 12.50
C PHE A 135 7.18 -1.29 12.98
N LEU A 136 7.00 -2.61 13.10
CA LEU A 136 5.76 -3.25 13.55
C LEU A 136 6.05 -4.03 14.85
N SER A 137 6.71 -3.35 15.79
CA SER A 137 7.45 -3.95 16.91
C SER A 137 6.59 -4.50 18.04
N ALA A 138 5.28 -4.20 18.10
CA ALA A 138 4.43 -4.82 19.10
C ALA A 138 4.18 -6.30 18.73
N PRO A 139 4.36 -7.26 19.66
CA PRO A 139 4.08 -8.67 19.40
C PRO A 139 2.68 -8.87 18.81
N GLY A 140 2.60 -9.59 17.69
CA GLY A 140 1.32 -9.85 17.01
C GLY A 140 0.74 -8.67 16.21
N GLN A 141 1.31 -7.46 16.26
CA GLN A 141 0.80 -6.31 15.50
C GLN A 141 0.76 -6.59 14.00
N ARG A 142 1.86 -7.14 13.45
CA ARG A 142 1.94 -7.52 12.03
C ARG A 142 0.89 -8.56 11.64
N VAL A 143 0.68 -9.56 12.50
CA VAL A 143 -0.35 -10.60 12.29
C VAL A 143 -1.75 -9.99 12.36
N GLY A 144 -2.01 -9.10 13.31
CA GLY A 144 -3.27 -8.37 13.44
C GLY A 144 -3.59 -7.51 12.22
N MET A 145 -2.59 -6.78 11.70
CA MET A 145 -2.71 -5.99 10.47
C MET A 145 -2.99 -6.88 9.25
N LEU A 146 -2.32 -8.02 9.10
CA LEU A 146 -2.60 -8.97 8.02
C LEU A 146 -3.99 -9.59 8.16
N ALA A 147 -4.43 -9.93 9.37
CA ALA A 147 -5.78 -10.44 9.62
C ALA A 147 -6.85 -9.39 9.27
N GLU A 148 -6.58 -8.12 9.54
CA GLU A 148 -7.46 -7.00 9.14
C GLU A 148 -7.52 -6.83 7.62
N ALA A 149 -6.38 -6.93 6.93
CA ALA A 149 -6.33 -6.93 5.47
C ALA A 149 -7.13 -8.12 4.91
N ALA A 150 -6.94 -9.33 5.43
CA ALA A 150 -7.66 -10.53 5.01
C ALA A 150 -9.18 -10.39 5.13
N ARG A 151 -9.69 -9.94 6.28
CA ARG A 151 -11.13 -9.66 6.47
C ARG A 151 -11.68 -8.66 5.45
N THR A 152 -10.86 -7.68 5.07
CA THR A 152 -11.26 -6.65 4.11
C THR A 152 -11.30 -7.19 2.69
N LEU A 153 -10.32 -8.00 2.30
CA LEU A 153 -10.24 -8.67 0.99
C LEU A 153 -11.36 -9.70 0.80
N GLU A 154 -11.71 -10.43 1.86
CA GLU A 154 -12.84 -11.36 1.86
C GLU A 154 -14.16 -10.65 1.55
N LYS A 155 -14.43 -9.53 2.24
CA LYS A 155 -15.62 -8.69 1.98
C LYS A 155 -15.65 -8.12 0.56
N LEU A 156 -14.48 -7.88 -0.04
CA LEU A 156 -14.34 -7.37 -1.40
C LEU A 156 -14.37 -8.47 -2.47
N GLY A 157 -14.30 -9.75 -2.08
CA GLY A 157 -14.23 -10.88 -3.02
C GLY A 157 -12.88 -11.04 -3.72
N ASP A 158 -11.81 -10.42 -3.24
CA ASP A 158 -10.47 -10.51 -3.84
C ASP A 158 -9.74 -11.79 -3.40
N LYS A 159 -10.21 -12.92 -3.93
CA LYS A 159 -9.79 -14.28 -3.51
C LYS A 159 -8.29 -14.52 -3.65
N ARG A 160 -7.67 -14.00 -4.72
CA ARG A 160 -6.24 -14.19 -4.99
C ARG A 160 -5.39 -13.50 -3.93
N THR A 161 -5.64 -12.22 -3.68
CA THR A 161 -4.88 -11.45 -2.69
C THR A 161 -5.14 -11.96 -1.27
N LEU A 162 -6.35 -12.45 -1.00
CA LEU A 162 -6.68 -13.10 0.27
C LEU A 162 -5.83 -14.35 0.52
N GLN A 163 -5.69 -15.22 -0.48
CA GLN A 163 -4.85 -16.42 -0.38
C GLN A 163 -3.38 -16.06 -0.11
N ASP A 164 -2.84 -15.08 -0.85
CA ASP A 164 -1.47 -14.58 -0.62
C ASP A 164 -1.29 -14.04 0.81
N CYS A 165 -2.30 -13.33 1.32
CA CYS A 165 -2.28 -12.79 2.69
C CYS A 165 -2.33 -13.90 3.74
N GLN A 166 -3.16 -14.92 3.55
CA GLN A 166 -3.26 -16.07 4.45
C GLN A 166 -1.95 -16.86 4.49
N GLN A 167 -1.35 -17.11 3.32
CA GLN A 167 -0.06 -17.79 3.24
C GLN A 167 1.03 -17.00 3.99
N PHE A 168 1.02 -15.68 3.89
CA PHE A 168 1.98 -14.83 4.59
C PHE A 168 1.79 -14.89 6.11
N ILE A 169 0.56 -14.92 6.61
CA ILE A 169 0.27 -15.12 8.04
C ILE A 169 0.84 -16.45 8.53
N LEU A 170 0.62 -17.54 7.77
CA LEU A 170 1.13 -18.86 8.12
C LEU A 170 2.67 -18.89 8.20
N THR A 171 3.35 -18.33 7.20
CA THR A 171 4.82 -18.26 7.18
C THR A 171 5.38 -17.48 8.38
N LEU A 172 4.73 -16.38 8.79
CA LEU A 172 5.14 -15.62 9.97
C LEU A 172 4.98 -16.42 11.27
N GLY A 173 3.89 -17.18 11.40
CA GLY A 173 3.65 -18.04 12.57
C GLY A 173 4.64 -19.19 12.69
N SER A 174 5.08 -19.75 11.56
CA SER A 174 6.11 -20.81 11.55
C SER A 174 7.49 -20.27 11.95
N SER A 175 7.88 -19.06 11.53
CA SER A 175 9.17 -18.47 11.92
C SER A 175 9.26 -18.12 13.40
N THR A 176 8.16 -17.74 14.05
CA THR A 176 8.15 -17.43 15.49
C THR A 176 8.33 -18.66 16.39
N ALA A 177 7.97 -19.85 15.91
CA ALA A 177 8.10 -21.10 16.68
C ALA A 177 9.56 -21.59 16.78
N VAL A 178 10.43 -21.19 15.85
CA VAL A 178 11.84 -21.65 15.78
C VAL A 178 12.75 -20.84 16.72
N THR A 179 12.35 -19.64 17.14
CA THR A 179 13.12 -18.79 18.07
C THR A 179 12.76 -18.99 19.54
N SER A 180 11.87 -19.92 19.85
CA SER A 180 11.38 -20.23 21.21
C SER A 180 11.82 -21.62 21.69
N SER A 181 12.97 -22.12 21.25
CA SER A 181 13.56 -23.40 21.68
C SER A 181 14.98 -23.22 22.19
#